data_AF-L8JYJ7-F1
#
_entry.id   AF-L8JYJ7-F1
#
_cell.length_a   1.000
_cell.length_b   1.000
_cell.length_c   1.000
_cell.angle_alpha   90.00
_cell.angle_beta   90.00
_cell.angle_gamma   90.00
#
_symmetry.space_group_name_H-M   'P 1'
#
loop_
_entity.id
_entity.type
_entity.pdbx_description
1 polymer ?
#
loop_
_entity_poly.entity_id
_entity_poly.type
_entity_poly.pdbx_seq_one_letter_code
_entity_poly.pdbx_strand_id
1 'polypeptide(L)' 'MQYHKIKPGQSKERISRTEFIDVFNNANILAVRPIPVKTSPVFQLEFYI' A
#
# COMPACT_ATOMS: atom_id res chain seq x y z
N MET A 1 6.71 10.45 -0.99
CA MET A 1 5.78 9.34 -0.67
C MET A 1 6.59 8.10 -0.36
N GLN A 2 6.23 7.35 0.68
CA GLN A 2 6.88 6.08 1.05
C GLN A 2 5.92 4.92 0.83
N TYR A 3 6.37 3.87 0.14
CA TYR A 3 5.55 2.71 -0.20
C TYR A 3 5.87 1.56 0.75
N HIS A 4 4.82 0.85 1.17
CA HIS A 4 4.97 -0.28 2.08
C HIS A 4 4.03 -1.40 1.67
N LYS A 5 4.50 -2.62 1.88
CA LYS A 5 3.74 -3.85 1.72
C LYS A 5 3.43 -4.41 3.10
N ILE A 6 2.18 -4.80 3.31
CA ILE A 6 1.74 -5.42 4.55
C ILE A 6 1.17 -6.78 4.16
N LYS A 7 1.72 -7.85 4.72
CA LYS A 7 1.18 -9.21 4.58
C LYS A 7 0.74 -9.71 5.97
N PRO A 8 -0.33 -10.51 6.05
CA PRO A 8 -0.74 -11.13 7.31
C PRO A 8 0.43 -11.89 7.94
N GLY A 9 0.70 -11.63 9.22
CA GLY A 9 1.79 -12.29 9.95
C GLY A 9 3.20 -11.77 9.66
N GLN A 10 3.37 -10.73 8.83
CA GLN A 10 4.68 -10.11 8.57
C GLN A 10 4.71 -8.64 8.96
N SER A 11 5.86 -8.20 9.48
CA SER A 11 6.13 -6.79 9.75
C SER A 11 6.09 -5.96 8.47
N LYS A 12 5.72 -4.68 8.60
CA LYS A 12 5.61 -3.71 7.50
C LYS A 12 6.94 -3.64 6.72
N GLU A 13 6.91 -4.07 5.47
CA GLU A 13 8.08 -4.09 4.58
C GLU A 13 8.08 -2.83 3.72
N ARG A 14 9.22 -2.14 3.62
CA ARG A 14 9.37 -0.98 2.74
C ARG A 14 9.68 -1.46 1.33
N ILE A 15 8.93 -0.97 0.35
CA ILE A 15 9.09 -1.35 -1.05
C ILE A 15 9.49 -0.16 -1.93
N SER A 16 10.01 -0.47 -3.12
CA SER A 16 10.35 0.53 -4.11
C SER A 16 9.10 1.10 -4.81
N ARG A 17 9.25 2.26 -5.46
CA ARG A 17 8.19 2.82 -6.31
C ARG A 17 7.87 1.90 -7.48
N THR A 18 8.88 1.25 -8.07
CA THR A 18 8.71 0.35 -9.22
C THR A 18 7.89 -0.86 -8.83
N GLU A 19 8.22 -1.50 -7.70
CA GLU A 19 7.43 -2.63 -7.19
C GLU A 19 5.98 -2.23 -6.92
N PHE A 20 5.76 -1.05 -6.36
CA PHE A 20 4.41 -0.53 -6.17
C PHE A 20 3.65 -0.41 -7.51
N ILE A 21 4.28 0.18 -8.53
CA ILE A 21 3.67 0.35 -9.86
C ILE A 21 3.32 -1.00 -10.48
N ASP A 22 4.24 -1.96 -10.40
CA ASP A 22 4.02 -3.30 -10.96
C ASP A 22 2.86 -4.01 -10.26
N VAL A 23 2.79 -3.96 -8.93
CA VAL A 23 1.66 -4.52 -8.17
C VAL A 23 0.37 -3.78 -8.49
N PHE A 24 0.38 -2.45 -8.51
CA PHE A 24 -0.81 -1.64 -8.78
C PHE A 24 -1.40 -1.89 -10.18
N ASN A 25 -0.55 -2.05 -11.19
CA ASN A 25 -0.99 -2.24 -12.57
C ASN A 25 -1.38 -3.68 -12.90
N ASN A 26 -0.76 -4.68 -12.26
CA ASN A 26 -0.94 -6.09 -12.63
C ASN A 26 -1.79 -6.89 -11.64
N ALA A 27 -1.98 -6.43 -10.41
CA ALA A 27 -2.78 -7.16 -9.45
C ALA A 27 -4.29 -6.94 -9.68
N ASN A 28 -5.09 -7.98 -9.45
CA ASN A 28 -6.55 -7.91 -9.52
C ASN A 28 -7.10 -7.20 -8.28
N ILE A 29 -6.92 -5.89 -8.20
CA ILE A 29 -7.36 -5.09 -7.06
C ILE A 29 -8.89 -5.11 -7.01
N LEU A 30 -9.44 -5.79 -6.00
CA LEU A 30 -10.87 -5.90 -5.74
C LEU A 30 -11.42 -4.64 -5.05
N ALA A 31 -10.62 -4.05 -4.15
CA ALA A 31 -11.00 -2.85 -3.42
C ALA A 31 -9.80 -2.03 -2.95
N VAL A 32 -10.02 -0.74 -2.71
CA VAL A 32 -9.04 0.19 -2.13
C VAL A 32 -9.67 0.93 -0.97
N ARG A 33 -8.97 0.98 0.17
CA ARG A 33 -9.38 1.73 1.36
C ARG A 33 -8.37 2.85 1.68
N PRO A 34 -8.78 4.13 1.66
CA PRO A 34 -7.95 5.21 2.18
C PRO A 34 -7.98 5.18 3.72
N ILE A 35 -6.79 5.18 4.33
CA ILE A 35 -6.61 5.22 5.77
C ILE A 35 -6.01 6.58 6.14
N PRO A 36 -6.75 7.45 6.84
CA PRO A 36 -6.24 8.74 7.27
C PRO A 36 -5.13 8.57 8.32
N VAL A 37 -4.01 9.26 8.13
CA VAL A 37 -2.89 9.26 9.08
C VAL A 37 -3.06 10.46 10.01
N LYS A 38 -3.34 10.22 11.30
CA LYS A 38 -3.58 11.31 12.27
C LYS A 38 -2.43 12.32 12.40
N THR A 39 -1.21 11.90 12.09
CA THR A 39 0.02 12.70 12.30
C THR A 39 0.53 13.37 11.02
N SER A 40 -0.13 13.22 9.88
CA SER A 40 0.36 13.73 8.61
C SER A 40 -0.78 14.08 7.67
N PRO A 41 -0.68 15.13 6.83
CA PRO A 41 -1.69 15.47 5.84
C PRO A 41 -1.78 14.46 4.67
N VAL A 42 -1.08 13.32 4.76
CA VAL A 42 -1.11 12.25 3.76
C VAL A 42 -2.03 11.11 4.21
N PHE A 43 -2.60 10.40 3.25
CA PHE A 43 -3.36 9.17 3.49
C PHE A 43 -2.56 7.94 3.05
N GLN A 44 -2.72 6.84 3.77
CA GLN A 44 -2.21 5.53 3.36
C GLN A 44 -3.29 4.84 2.51
N LEU A 45 -2.89 4.15 1.44
CA LEU A 45 -3.79 3.32 0.65
C LEU A 45 -3.59 1.85 1.03
N GLU A 46 -4.67 1.17 1.36
CA GLU A 46 -4.71 -0.27 1.57
C GLU A 46 -5.41 -0.92 0.37
N PHE A 47 -4.78 -1.95 -0.19
CA PHE A 47 -5.26 -2.67 -1.36
C PHE A 47 -5.73 -4.05 -0.96
N TYR A 48 -6.91 -4.43 -1.44
CA TYR A 48 -7.47 -5.78 -1.34
C TYR A 48 -7.30 -6.42 -2.72
N ILE A 49 -6.48 -7.47 -2.77
CA ILE A 49 -6.06 -8.22 -3.96
C ILE A 49 -6.36 -9.70 -3.76
#